data_AF-A0A963JI11-F1
#
_entry.id   AF-A0A963JI11-F1
#
_cell.length_a   1.000
_cell.length_b   1.000
_cell.length_c   1.000
_cell.angle_alpha   90.00
_cell.angle_beta   90.00
_cell.angle_gamma   90.00
#
_symmetry.space_group_name_H-M   'P 1'
#
loop_
_entity.id
_entity.type
_entity.pdbx_description
1 polymer ?
#
loop_
_entity_poly.entity_id
_entity_poly.type
_entity_poly.pdbx_seq_one_letter_code
_entity_poly.pdbx_strand_id
1 'polypeptide(L)'
;RGRGDATLDLALAIPLLDASASTVDGSVELAGNSLRLSPDTPRLGELHGRVAFSRQGFRIVGARASALGGELAFEGGTQDDGTLRFEGRGVASAEALREGVELPVLAPLARLGERLSGRAPYRVELRFSDGRTELDVASSLEGLALTLPAPLDKPAAASWPLRVRTARLGDADAEALTIEIGDRLQARYERVPEGDGWRVRGGSVGIGTTAPPMPASGVAAVVELPGLNVDAWQAVFADRVAGVPAPAQGERVRPHADGGATTIDEALWPSQATLRLGGLTLAGRRWRALDLELRRHRSTVETLWQLQLRAPEAEGDVEWHQPHDAGLAGRVQARLARLVLDADAAAAKAPARPAVDAAAGAAAARVDATDKAAAGATAAPRRMPSLTMHVEDFRWRGHALGRLEIEAANRIPASASPRAAARQWQLDRLRIANDDAELDGRGRWSPVHGMTLDFGLALADSGRLLARMGVPGALSGGKGRIDGTLGWAGSPLVPDLPSLDGSLRLALQQGRFLQAEPGVARLLGVLSLQSLP
;
A
#
# COMPACT_ATOMS: atom_id res chain seq x y z
N ARG A 1 5.66 -18.22 32.96
CA ARG A 1 4.90 -18.01 34.22
C ARG A 1 3.66 -18.89 34.20
N GLY A 2 3.32 -19.58 35.29
CA GLY A 2 2.12 -20.40 35.39
C GLY A 2 1.39 -20.22 36.72
N ARG A 3 0.07 -20.45 36.72
CA ARG A 3 -0.79 -20.39 37.92
C ARG A 3 -1.91 -21.42 37.80
N GLY A 4 -2.16 -22.18 38.86
CA GLY A 4 -3.23 -23.17 38.96
C GLY A 4 -2.90 -24.21 40.02
N ASP A 5 -3.89 -25.03 40.38
CA ASP A 5 -3.71 -26.13 41.31
C ASP A 5 -3.03 -27.32 40.61
N ALA A 6 -2.28 -28.12 41.36
CA ALA A 6 -1.62 -29.30 40.82
C ALA A 6 -1.55 -30.39 41.89
N THR A 7 -1.79 -31.64 41.49
CA THR A 7 -1.66 -32.81 42.36
C THR A 7 -0.38 -33.55 42.00
N LEU A 8 0.48 -33.81 42.98
CA LEU A 8 1.78 -34.47 42.79
C LEU A 8 1.77 -35.84 43.47
N ASP A 9 2.01 -36.88 42.69
CA ASP A 9 2.36 -38.21 43.16
C ASP A 9 3.87 -38.43 42.96
N LEU A 10 4.59 -38.76 44.03
CA LEU A 10 6.05 -38.92 44.01
C LEU A 10 6.47 -40.24 44.68
N ALA A 11 7.25 -41.04 43.95
CA ALA A 11 7.96 -42.20 44.45
C ALA A 11 9.48 -41.94 44.38
N LEU A 12 10.14 -42.06 45.52
CA LEU A 12 11.58 -41.85 45.66
C LEU A 12 12.20 -43.09 46.31
N ALA A 13 13.11 -43.76 45.59
CA ALA A 13 13.86 -44.89 46.12
C ALA A 13 15.34 -44.53 46.20
N ILE A 14 15.88 -44.50 47.42
CA ILE A 14 17.28 -44.19 47.72
C ILE A 14 17.94 -45.45 48.29
N PRO A 15 18.84 -46.12 47.53
CA PRO A 15 19.59 -47.27 48.05
C PRO A 15 20.53 -46.84 49.17
N LEU A 16 20.48 -47.55 50.31
CA LEU A 16 21.27 -47.23 51.52
C LEU A 16 22.79 -47.29 51.31
N LEU A 17 23.26 -48.10 50.36
CA LEU A 17 24.69 -48.35 50.10
C LEU A 17 25.25 -47.49 48.96
N ASP A 18 24.39 -46.96 48.10
CA ASP A 18 24.77 -46.14 46.95
C ASP A 18 23.70 -45.10 46.66
N ALA A 19 23.83 -43.94 47.31
CA ALA A 19 22.93 -42.82 47.12
C ALA A 19 22.92 -42.31 45.66
N SER A 20 23.96 -42.59 44.86
CA SER A 20 24.02 -42.17 43.46
C SER A 20 23.05 -42.95 42.56
N ALA A 21 22.65 -44.15 42.98
CA ALA A 21 21.66 -45.01 42.32
C ALA A 21 20.20 -44.68 42.68
N SER A 22 19.94 -43.51 43.29
CA SER A 22 18.58 -43.06 43.59
C SER A 22 17.72 -42.95 42.33
N THR A 23 16.50 -43.49 42.41
CA THR A 23 15.48 -43.38 41.35
C THR A 23 14.35 -42.48 41.82
N VAL A 24 13.83 -41.69 40.89
CA VAL A 24 12.73 -40.75 41.09
C VAL A 24 11.74 -41.03 39.99
N ASP A 25 10.49 -41.34 40.36
CA ASP A 25 9.37 -41.47 39.47
C ASP A 25 8.19 -40.70 40.07
N GLY A 26 7.49 -39.92 39.25
CA GLY A 26 6.32 -39.19 39.72
C GLY A 26 5.41 -38.74 38.60
N SER A 27 4.21 -38.32 38.99
CA SER A 27 3.23 -37.70 38.09
C SER A 27 2.65 -36.43 38.70
N VAL A 28 2.50 -35.42 37.86
CA VAL A 28 1.77 -34.19 38.19
C VAL A 28 0.51 -34.13 37.34
N GLU A 29 -0.64 -34.00 37.98
CA GLU A 29 -1.90 -33.67 37.31
C GLU A 29 -2.15 -32.16 37.35
N LEU A 30 -2.40 -31.60 36.18
CA LEU A 30 -2.77 -30.19 36.00
C LEU A 30 -4.29 -30.12 35.78
N ALA A 31 -4.97 -29.25 36.52
CA ALA A 31 -6.42 -29.14 36.55
C ALA A 31 -6.87 -27.68 36.36
N GLY A 32 -6.88 -27.23 35.10
CA GLY A 32 -7.35 -25.89 34.74
C GLY A 32 -6.28 -24.80 34.89
N ASN A 33 -5.02 -25.16 34.74
CA ASN A 33 -3.91 -24.24 34.97
C ASN A 33 -3.80 -23.23 33.83
N SER A 34 -3.14 -22.09 34.07
CA SER A 34 -2.73 -21.19 32.99
C SER A 34 -1.20 -21.13 32.93
N LEU A 35 -0.66 -21.22 31.71
CA LEU A 35 0.78 -21.25 31.45
C LEU A 35 1.12 -20.34 30.27
N ARG A 36 2.18 -19.55 30.42
CA ARG A 36 2.85 -18.86 29.31
C ARG A 36 4.34 -19.21 29.35
N LEU A 37 4.84 -19.88 28.31
CA LEU A 37 6.23 -20.34 28.24
C LEU A 37 7.19 -19.18 27.99
N SER A 38 6.91 -18.37 26.98
CA SER A 38 7.72 -17.21 26.56
C SER A 38 6.85 -16.03 26.11
N PRO A 39 7.41 -14.82 25.96
CA PRO A 39 6.68 -13.68 25.38
C PRO A 39 6.15 -13.97 23.97
N ASP A 40 6.87 -14.77 23.19
CA ASP A 40 6.55 -15.11 21.79
C ASP A 40 5.61 -16.31 21.63
N THR A 41 5.12 -16.88 22.73
CA THR A 41 4.15 -17.99 22.72
C THR A 41 2.80 -17.56 23.29
N PRO A 42 1.68 -18.06 22.73
CA PRO A 42 0.35 -17.71 23.22
C PRO A 42 0.17 -18.23 24.65
N ARG A 43 -0.68 -17.55 25.42
CA ARG A 43 -1.08 -18.05 26.73
C ARG A 43 -1.89 -19.34 26.55
N LEU A 44 -1.50 -20.39 27.26
CA LEU A 44 -2.28 -21.61 27.42
C LEU A 44 -3.20 -21.41 28.62
N GLY A 45 -4.50 -21.34 28.38
CA GLY A 45 -5.54 -21.33 29.42
C GLY A 45 -6.11 -22.73 29.65
N GLU A 46 -6.79 -22.93 30.79
CA GLU A 46 -7.52 -24.17 31.10
C GLU A 46 -6.72 -25.44 30.79
N LEU A 47 -5.44 -25.45 31.18
CA LEU A 47 -4.52 -26.54 30.94
C LEU A 47 -4.89 -27.74 31.81
N HIS A 48 -5.24 -28.84 31.15
CA HIS A 48 -5.50 -30.14 31.74
C HIS A 48 -4.54 -31.16 31.16
N GLY A 49 -3.95 -32.00 32.00
CA GLY A 49 -3.07 -33.06 31.52
C GLY A 49 -2.22 -33.67 32.62
N ARG A 50 -1.61 -34.81 32.29
CA ARG A 50 -0.70 -35.51 33.19
C ARG A 50 0.73 -35.36 32.69
N VAL A 51 1.62 -34.89 33.56
CA VAL A 51 3.06 -34.83 33.33
C VAL A 51 3.71 -35.94 34.15
N ALA A 52 4.19 -36.98 33.48
CA ALA A 52 5.00 -38.01 34.12
C ALA A 52 6.47 -37.60 34.05
N PHE A 53 7.20 -37.73 35.14
CA PHE A 53 8.63 -37.42 35.18
C PHE A 53 9.40 -38.54 35.88
N SER A 54 10.64 -38.69 35.45
CA SER A 54 11.60 -39.69 35.93
C SER A 54 12.98 -39.05 36.06
N ARG A 55 13.98 -39.83 36.48
CA ARG A 55 15.38 -39.40 36.45
C ARG A 55 15.87 -39.08 35.03
N GLN A 56 15.33 -39.73 34.00
CA GLN A 56 15.76 -39.57 32.61
C GLN A 56 15.11 -38.37 31.90
N GLY A 57 14.02 -37.80 32.44
CA GLY A 57 13.30 -36.69 31.83
C GLY A 57 11.81 -36.70 32.15
N PHE A 58 11.03 -35.96 31.38
CA PHE A 58 9.57 -35.90 31.55
C PHE A 58 8.83 -36.17 30.24
N ARG A 59 7.57 -36.59 30.36
CA ARG A 59 6.65 -36.82 29.25
C ARG A 59 5.26 -36.29 29.61
N ILE A 60 4.64 -35.65 28.63
CA ILE A 60 3.29 -35.12 28.68
C ILE A 60 2.47 -35.94 27.69
N VAL A 61 1.38 -36.54 28.18
CA VAL A 61 0.49 -37.36 27.35
C VAL A 61 -0.92 -36.82 27.44
N GLY A 62 -1.53 -36.54 26.27
CA GLY A 62 -2.93 -36.16 26.18
C GLY A 62 -3.29 -34.84 26.87
N ALA A 63 -2.37 -33.88 26.92
CA ALA A 63 -2.65 -32.57 27.50
C ALA A 63 -3.55 -31.75 26.56
N ARG A 64 -4.46 -30.98 27.15
CA ARG A 64 -5.39 -30.06 26.48
C ARG A 64 -5.33 -28.69 27.13
N ALA A 65 -5.39 -27.65 26.33
CA ALA A 65 -5.47 -26.26 26.79
C ALA A 65 -6.30 -25.42 25.81
N SER A 66 -6.75 -24.24 26.23
CA SER A 66 -7.30 -23.23 25.33
C SER A 66 -6.17 -22.32 24.82
N ALA A 67 -6.03 -22.16 23.50
CA ALA A 67 -5.08 -21.25 22.88
C ALA A 67 -5.65 -20.69 21.57
N LEU A 68 -5.34 -19.42 21.24
CA LEU A 68 -5.78 -18.76 20.00
C LEU A 68 -7.30 -18.90 19.73
N GLY A 69 -8.12 -18.89 20.79
CA GLY A 69 -9.57 -18.96 20.72
C GLY A 69 -10.16 -20.35 20.42
N GLY A 70 -9.36 -21.42 20.52
CA GLY A 70 -9.82 -22.80 20.38
C GLY A 70 -9.08 -23.77 21.31
N GLU A 71 -9.46 -25.05 21.23
CA GLU A 71 -8.77 -26.13 21.95
C GLU A 71 -7.45 -26.47 21.26
N LEU A 72 -6.40 -26.65 22.06
CA LEU A 72 -5.08 -27.14 21.69
C LEU A 72 -4.83 -28.45 22.44
N ALA A 73 -4.77 -29.56 21.72
CA ALA A 73 -4.24 -30.82 22.23
C ALA A 73 -2.74 -30.87 21.96
N PHE A 74 -1.93 -31.20 22.96
CA PHE A 74 -0.49 -31.30 22.80
C PHE A 74 0.12 -32.42 23.63
N GLU A 75 1.28 -32.87 23.17
CA GLU A 75 2.11 -33.88 23.80
C GLU A 75 3.57 -33.49 23.64
N GLY A 76 4.44 -34.08 24.44
CA GLY A 76 5.85 -33.77 24.36
C GLY A 76 6.65 -34.30 25.52
N GLY A 77 7.94 -34.02 25.52
CA GLY A 77 8.84 -34.48 26.57
C GLY A 77 10.29 -34.49 26.14
N THR A 78 11.11 -34.99 27.04
CA THR A 78 12.53 -35.25 26.81
C THR A 78 12.68 -36.42 25.84
N GLN A 79 13.46 -36.22 24.79
CA GLN A 79 13.84 -37.22 23.81
C GLN A 79 15.09 -37.96 24.26
N ASP A 80 15.40 -39.09 23.62
CA ASP A 80 16.56 -39.92 23.98
C ASP A 80 17.92 -39.19 23.79
N ASP A 81 17.96 -38.19 22.91
CA ASP A 81 19.12 -37.32 22.66
C ASP A 81 19.23 -36.14 23.65
N GLY A 82 18.34 -36.08 24.64
CA GLY A 82 18.28 -35.00 25.63
C GLY A 82 17.58 -33.73 25.14
N THR A 83 17.13 -33.67 23.88
CA THR A 83 16.35 -32.54 23.37
C THR A 83 14.93 -32.56 23.92
N LEU A 84 14.28 -31.41 24.00
CA LEU A 84 12.85 -31.33 24.34
C LEU A 84 12.06 -31.14 23.06
N ARG A 85 11.05 -31.98 22.83
CA ARG A 85 10.14 -31.87 21.69
C ARG A 85 8.71 -31.81 22.16
N PHE A 86 7.94 -30.88 21.59
CA PHE A 86 6.51 -30.74 21.84
C PHE A 86 5.78 -30.66 20.50
N GLU A 87 4.70 -31.40 20.38
CA GLU A 87 3.82 -31.39 19.22
C GLU A 87 2.40 -31.04 19.67
N GLY A 88 1.75 -30.16 18.93
CA GLY A 88 0.41 -29.67 19.24
C GLY A 88 -0.48 -29.59 18.00
N ARG A 89 -1.77 -29.85 18.18
CA ARG A 89 -2.82 -29.67 17.18
C ARG A 89 -3.96 -28.86 17.80
N GLY A 90 -4.32 -27.77 17.16
CA GLY A 90 -5.37 -26.89 17.65
C GLY A 90 -6.15 -26.20 16.55
N VAL A 91 -7.07 -25.34 16.95
CA VAL A 91 -7.87 -24.51 16.05
C VAL A 91 -7.71 -23.06 16.45
N ALA A 92 -7.31 -22.21 15.51
CA ALA A 92 -7.23 -20.77 15.70
C ALA A 92 -8.51 -20.11 15.19
N SER A 93 -9.13 -19.24 16.00
CA SER A 93 -10.29 -18.44 15.60
C SER A 93 -9.89 -17.08 15.06
N ALA A 94 -10.64 -16.57 14.10
CA ALA A 94 -10.44 -15.21 13.60
C ALA A 94 -10.59 -14.17 14.73
N GLU A 95 -11.50 -14.40 15.67
CA GLU A 95 -11.70 -13.57 16.87
C GLU A 95 -10.41 -13.39 17.65
N ALA A 96 -9.76 -14.50 18.03
CA ALA A 96 -8.53 -14.46 18.81
C ALA A 96 -7.34 -13.90 18.01
N LEU A 97 -7.30 -14.12 16.70
CA LEU A 97 -6.29 -13.52 15.82
C LEU A 97 -6.46 -11.99 15.69
N ARG A 98 -7.72 -11.50 15.72
CA ARG A 98 -8.03 -10.06 15.75
C ARG A 98 -7.70 -9.43 17.09
N GLU A 99 -7.96 -10.13 18.18
CA GLU A 99 -7.61 -9.77 19.55
C GLU A 99 -6.11 -9.94 19.84
N GLY A 100 -5.28 -10.21 18.81
CA GLY A 100 -3.85 -10.59 18.80
C GLY A 100 -2.84 -9.65 19.48
N VAL A 101 -3.27 -8.92 20.51
CA VAL A 101 -2.47 -8.13 21.44
C VAL A 101 -1.50 -9.01 22.25
N GLU A 102 -1.73 -10.32 22.36
CA GLU A 102 -0.85 -11.21 23.14
C GLU A 102 0.46 -11.59 22.43
N LEU A 103 0.50 -11.59 21.08
CA LEU A 103 1.65 -12.01 20.27
C LEU A 103 2.10 -10.89 19.32
N PRO A 104 3.29 -10.29 19.49
CA PRO A 104 3.78 -9.21 18.63
C PRO A 104 3.79 -9.58 17.14
N VAL A 105 4.10 -10.84 16.81
CA VAL A 105 4.14 -11.34 15.43
C VAL A 105 2.76 -11.34 14.75
N LEU A 106 1.66 -11.39 15.51
CA LEU A 106 0.30 -11.37 15.00
C LEU A 106 -0.32 -9.97 14.97
N ALA A 107 0.36 -8.95 15.52
CA ALA A 107 -0.13 -7.58 15.55
C ALA A 107 -0.57 -7.03 14.17
N PRO A 108 0.09 -7.36 13.04
CA PRO A 108 -0.41 -6.95 11.73
C PRO A 108 -1.78 -7.53 11.37
N LEU A 109 -2.14 -8.73 11.87
CA LEU A 109 -3.44 -9.37 11.60
C LEU A 109 -4.59 -8.67 12.32
N ALA A 110 -4.35 -8.06 13.48
CA ALA A 110 -5.33 -7.20 14.15
C ALA A 110 -5.78 -6.03 13.25
N ARG A 111 -4.94 -5.61 12.29
CA ARG A 111 -5.27 -4.58 11.30
C ARG A 111 -6.31 -5.03 10.27
N LEU A 112 -6.59 -6.32 10.17
CA LEU A 112 -7.62 -6.85 9.29
C LEU A 112 -9.01 -6.70 9.90
N GLY A 113 -9.12 -6.75 11.24
CA GLY A 113 -10.41 -6.63 11.94
C GLY A 113 -11.43 -7.60 11.36
N GLU A 114 -12.68 -7.16 11.19
CA GLU A 114 -13.79 -8.01 10.71
C GLU A 114 -13.59 -8.64 9.33
N ARG A 115 -12.54 -8.22 8.59
CA ARG A 115 -12.18 -8.83 7.30
C ARG A 115 -11.61 -10.23 7.43
N LEU A 116 -11.28 -10.67 8.64
CA LEU A 116 -10.93 -12.04 8.95
C LEU A 116 -12.09 -12.69 9.71
N SER A 117 -12.58 -13.84 9.24
CA SER A 117 -13.66 -14.58 9.90
C SER A 117 -13.48 -16.09 9.80
N GLY A 118 -14.13 -16.84 10.69
CA GLY A 118 -14.07 -18.30 10.71
C GLY A 118 -12.94 -18.85 11.59
N ARG A 119 -12.55 -20.10 11.34
CA ARG A 119 -11.58 -20.84 12.16
C ARG A 119 -10.72 -21.72 11.28
N ALA A 120 -9.43 -21.86 11.60
CA ALA A 120 -8.52 -22.73 10.87
C ALA A 120 -7.78 -23.69 11.80
N PRO A 121 -7.63 -24.97 11.39
CA PRO A 121 -6.80 -25.92 12.13
C PRO A 121 -5.32 -25.56 11.95
N TYR A 122 -4.52 -25.75 12.99
CA TYR A 122 -3.06 -25.61 12.92
C TYR A 122 -2.38 -26.77 13.65
N ARG A 123 -1.14 -27.04 13.24
CA ARG A 123 -0.20 -27.92 13.90
C ARG A 123 1.03 -27.12 14.27
N VAL A 124 1.59 -27.37 15.44
CA VAL A 124 2.80 -26.72 15.93
C VAL A 124 3.76 -27.77 16.45
N GLU A 125 5.02 -27.64 16.09
CA GLU A 125 6.13 -28.39 16.64
C GLU A 125 7.12 -27.40 17.25
N LEU A 126 7.52 -27.65 18.48
CA LEU A 126 8.54 -26.91 19.20
C LEU A 126 9.67 -27.86 19.56
N ARG A 127 10.90 -27.45 19.26
CA ARG A 127 12.11 -28.17 19.63
C ARG A 127 13.02 -27.26 20.42
N PHE A 128 13.53 -27.77 21.54
CA PHE A 128 14.51 -27.07 22.36
C PHE A 128 15.79 -27.90 22.42
N SER A 129 16.87 -27.31 21.91
CA SER A 129 18.21 -27.91 21.87
C SER A 129 19.24 -26.82 22.12
N ASP A 130 20.26 -27.09 22.94
CA ASP A 130 21.36 -26.16 23.25
C ASP A 130 20.90 -24.76 23.73
N GLY A 131 19.78 -24.69 24.48
CA GLY A 131 19.21 -23.42 24.96
C GLY A 131 18.52 -22.57 23.87
N ARG A 132 18.28 -23.13 22.69
CA ARG A 132 17.62 -22.46 21.55
C ARG A 132 16.27 -23.12 21.26
N THR A 133 15.36 -22.35 20.66
CA THR A 133 14.00 -22.81 20.30
C THR A 133 13.86 -22.83 18.78
N GLU A 134 13.51 -23.98 18.21
CA GLU A 134 13.05 -24.11 16.83
C GLU A 134 11.52 -24.30 16.82
N LEU A 135 10.86 -23.62 15.89
CA LEU A 135 9.41 -23.59 15.71
C LEU A 135 9.08 -24.08 14.30
N ASP A 136 8.11 -24.98 14.16
CA ASP A 136 7.45 -25.28 12.88
C ASP A 136 5.92 -25.22 13.10
N VAL A 137 5.25 -24.32 12.40
CA VAL A 137 3.79 -24.16 12.42
C VAL A 137 3.26 -24.43 11.03
N ALA A 138 2.27 -25.31 10.92
CA ALA A 138 1.60 -25.62 9.67
C ALA A 138 0.08 -25.49 9.80
N SER A 139 -0.58 -24.89 8.80
CA SER A 139 -2.05 -24.78 8.74
C SER A 139 -2.51 -24.87 7.29
N SER A 140 -3.66 -25.50 7.02
CA SER A 140 -4.28 -25.41 5.69
C SER A 140 -4.96 -24.06 5.44
N LEU A 141 -5.15 -23.26 6.49
CA LEU A 141 -6.00 -22.06 6.53
C LEU A 141 -7.42 -22.31 5.99
N GLU A 142 -7.86 -23.56 5.89
CA GLU A 142 -9.21 -23.92 5.48
C GLU A 142 -10.17 -23.65 6.63
N GLY A 143 -11.34 -23.08 6.33
CA GLY A 143 -12.32 -22.58 7.29
C GLY A 143 -12.12 -21.11 7.70
N LEU A 144 -10.99 -20.49 7.34
CA LEU A 144 -10.70 -19.07 7.59
C LEU A 144 -10.92 -18.26 6.32
N ALA A 145 -11.84 -17.28 6.36
CA ALA A 145 -12.11 -16.37 5.26
C ALA A 145 -11.37 -15.03 5.44
N LEU A 146 -10.90 -14.47 4.32
CA LEU A 146 -10.26 -13.16 4.24
C LEU A 146 -10.95 -12.32 3.17
N THR A 147 -11.70 -11.30 3.58
CA THR A 147 -12.43 -10.41 2.67
C THR A 147 -11.62 -9.15 2.38
N LEU A 148 -10.61 -9.29 1.51
CA LEU A 148 -9.75 -8.21 1.03
C LEU A 148 -9.91 -8.04 -0.48
N PRO A 149 -9.55 -6.88 -1.05
CA PRO A 149 -9.46 -6.72 -2.49
C PRO A 149 -8.52 -7.77 -3.11
N ALA A 150 -8.75 -8.10 -4.38
CA ALA A 150 -7.86 -8.97 -5.13
C ALA A 150 -6.39 -8.46 -5.05
N PRO A 151 -5.40 -9.36 -4.94
CA PRO A 151 -5.49 -10.81 -5.05
C PRO A 151 -5.65 -11.56 -3.70
N LEU A 152 -5.91 -10.85 -2.59
CA LEU A 152 -5.91 -11.45 -1.25
C LEU A 152 -7.31 -11.80 -0.72
N ASP A 153 -8.30 -11.90 -1.60
CA ASP A 153 -9.61 -12.45 -1.27
C ASP A 153 -9.51 -13.98 -1.13
N LYS A 154 -9.85 -14.51 0.05
CA LYS A 154 -9.83 -15.94 0.36
C LYS A 154 -11.20 -16.38 0.87
N PRO A 155 -11.96 -17.20 0.13
CA PRO A 155 -13.16 -17.81 0.67
C PRO A 155 -12.80 -18.86 1.73
N ALA A 156 -13.68 -19.08 2.71
CA ALA A 156 -13.43 -20.01 3.82
C ALA A 156 -13.08 -21.43 3.35
N ALA A 157 -13.71 -21.91 2.26
CA ALA A 157 -13.48 -23.25 1.72
C ALA A 157 -12.14 -23.39 0.97
N ALA A 158 -11.47 -22.30 0.60
CA ALA A 158 -10.19 -22.40 -0.10
C ALA A 158 -9.07 -22.78 0.86
N SER A 159 -8.25 -23.76 0.49
CA SER A 159 -7.04 -24.12 1.23
C SER A 159 -5.85 -23.26 0.79
N TRP A 160 -5.25 -22.52 1.72
CA TRP A 160 -3.99 -21.78 1.51
C TRP A 160 -2.97 -22.32 2.51
N PRO A 161 -2.19 -23.35 2.15
CA PRO A 161 -1.27 -24.01 3.08
C PRO A 161 -0.22 -23.02 3.62
N LEU A 162 -0.33 -22.66 4.89
CA LEU A 162 0.63 -21.85 5.63
C LEU A 162 1.67 -22.75 6.29
N ARG A 163 2.94 -22.38 6.16
CA ARG A 163 4.04 -22.92 6.97
C ARG A 163 4.91 -21.80 7.49
N VAL A 164 5.23 -21.82 8.78
CA VAL A 164 6.16 -20.88 9.43
C VAL A 164 7.20 -21.70 10.16
N ARG A 165 8.48 -21.49 9.85
CA ARG A 165 9.58 -22.23 10.45
C ARG A 165 10.69 -21.30 10.93
N THR A 166 11.25 -21.58 12.10
CA THR A 166 12.55 -21.05 12.53
C THR A 166 13.59 -22.15 12.49
N ALA A 167 14.81 -21.81 12.07
CA ALA A 167 15.94 -22.73 12.03
C ALA A 167 17.23 -22.02 12.44
N ARG A 168 18.12 -22.73 13.13
CA ARG A 168 19.42 -22.18 13.53
C ARG A 168 20.31 -21.90 12.31
N LEU A 169 21.05 -20.80 12.36
CA LEU A 169 22.16 -20.53 11.45
C LEU A 169 23.49 -20.76 12.18
N GLY A 170 24.52 -21.20 11.45
CA GLY A 170 25.80 -21.65 12.02
C GLY A 170 26.63 -20.57 12.72
N ASP A 171 26.35 -19.29 12.46
CA ASP A 171 27.04 -18.14 13.05
C ASP A 171 26.20 -17.45 14.13
N ALA A 172 26.87 -17.07 15.23
CA ALA A 172 26.47 -16.05 16.23
C ALA A 172 24.96 -15.81 16.38
N ASP A 173 24.28 -16.59 17.24
CA ASP A 173 22.88 -16.44 17.66
C ASP A 173 21.86 -16.15 16.55
N ALA A 174 22.20 -16.38 15.28
CA ALA A 174 21.35 -16.06 14.15
C ALA A 174 20.36 -17.20 13.88
N GLU A 175 19.21 -16.83 13.36
CA GLU A 175 18.19 -17.78 12.90
C GLU A 175 17.61 -17.37 11.55
N ALA A 176 17.14 -18.36 10.82
CA ALA A 176 16.35 -18.19 9.62
C ALA A 176 14.87 -18.36 9.95
N LEU A 177 14.06 -17.32 9.71
CA LEU A 177 12.61 -17.37 9.71
C LEU A 177 12.12 -17.59 8.27
N THR A 178 11.41 -18.69 8.03
CA THR A 178 10.79 -19.00 6.74
C THR A 178 9.27 -18.97 6.88
N ILE A 179 8.59 -18.29 5.96
CA ILE A 179 7.12 -18.16 5.90
C ILE A 179 6.69 -18.51 4.48
N GLU A 180 5.82 -19.50 4.35
CA GLU A 180 5.29 -19.97 3.07
C GLU A 180 3.77 -20.00 3.13
N ILE A 181 3.10 -19.52 2.08
CA ILE A 181 1.64 -19.62 1.91
C ILE A 181 1.37 -20.18 0.52
N GLY A 182 1.34 -21.51 0.41
CA GLY A 182 1.23 -22.22 -0.86
C GLY A 182 2.21 -21.69 -1.90
N ASP A 183 1.69 -21.35 -3.07
CA ASP A 183 2.37 -20.70 -4.19
C ASP A 183 2.29 -19.16 -4.17
N ARG A 184 1.60 -18.58 -3.17
CA ARG A 184 1.27 -17.15 -3.13
C ARG A 184 2.33 -16.29 -2.45
N LEU A 185 2.97 -16.82 -1.40
CA LEU A 185 4.00 -16.12 -0.64
C LEU A 185 5.11 -17.09 -0.26
N GLN A 186 6.34 -16.68 -0.48
CA GLN A 186 7.54 -17.30 0.06
C GLN A 186 8.39 -16.19 0.66
N ALA A 187 8.72 -16.26 1.94
CA ALA A 187 9.57 -15.28 2.59
C ALA A 187 10.59 -15.99 3.47
N ARG A 188 11.85 -15.57 3.39
CA ARG A 188 12.93 -16.03 4.26
C ARG A 188 13.67 -14.82 4.79
N TYR A 189 13.82 -14.73 6.11
CA TYR A 189 14.57 -13.69 6.79
C TYR A 189 15.67 -14.32 7.63
N GLU A 190 16.86 -13.76 7.58
CA GLU A 190 17.97 -14.09 8.47
C GLU A 190 18.08 -12.98 9.50
N ARG A 191 17.90 -13.34 10.78
CA ARG A 191 17.78 -12.38 11.87
C ARG A 191 18.64 -12.76 13.06
N VAL A 192 19.06 -11.76 13.81
CA VAL A 192 19.81 -11.91 15.07
C VAL A 192 19.10 -11.23 16.22
N PRO A 193 19.22 -11.75 17.45
CA PRO A 193 18.62 -11.11 18.61
C PRO A 193 19.27 -9.74 18.83
N GLU A 194 18.44 -8.74 19.11
CA GLU A 194 18.86 -7.37 19.45
C GLU A 194 17.90 -6.80 20.51
N GLY A 195 18.39 -6.63 21.74
CA GLY A 195 17.53 -6.30 22.88
C GLY A 195 16.45 -7.38 23.10
N ASP A 196 15.20 -6.94 23.24
CA ASP A 196 14.02 -7.82 23.34
C ASP A 196 13.44 -8.21 21.95
N GLY A 197 14.13 -7.87 20.86
CA GLY A 197 13.64 -8.04 19.49
C GLY A 197 14.64 -8.72 18.56
N TRP A 198 14.39 -8.58 17.26
CA TRP A 198 15.17 -9.19 16.20
C TRP A 198 15.63 -8.14 15.20
N ARG A 199 16.91 -8.14 14.85
CA ARG A 199 17.44 -7.36 13.73
C ARG A 199 17.62 -8.23 12.50
N VAL A 200 17.03 -7.82 11.39
CA VAL A 200 17.16 -8.50 10.09
C VAL A 200 18.54 -8.20 9.48
N ARG A 201 19.31 -9.24 9.16
CA ARG A 201 20.56 -9.16 8.38
C ARG A 201 20.26 -9.17 6.88
N GLY A 202 19.41 -10.10 6.47
CA GLY A 202 19.01 -10.33 5.07
C GLY A 202 17.58 -10.83 4.99
N GLY A 203 16.91 -10.52 3.89
CA GLY A 203 15.59 -11.07 3.59
C GLY A 203 15.37 -11.29 2.11
N SER A 204 14.62 -12.34 1.78
CA SER A 204 14.17 -12.64 0.43
C SER A 204 12.67 -12.95 0.45
N VAL A 205 11.91 -12.29 -0.40
CA VAL A 205 10.45 -12.38 -0.48
C VAL A 205 9.99 -12.57 -1.93
N GLY A 206 9.17 -13.58 -2.17
CA GLY A 206 8.48 -13.84 -3.44
C GLY A 206 6.96 -13.81 -3.21
N ILE A 207 6.23 -13.03 -4.00
CA ILE A 207 4.76 -12.96 -3.96
C ILE A 207 4.23 -13.31 -5.36
N GLY A 208 3.41 -14.36 -5.45
CA GLY A 208 2.93 -14.93 -6.72
C GLY A 208 4.04 -15.51 -7.60
N THR A 209 5.26 -15.65 -7.05
CA THR A 209 6.47 -16.15 -7.72
C THR A 209 7.45 -16.69 -6.67
N THR A 210 8.53 -17.30 -7.11
CA THR A 210 9.61 -17.78 -6.24
C THR A 210 10.42 -16.62 -5.67
N ALA A 211 10.80 -16.70 -4.40
CA ALA A 211 11.62 -15.68 -3.77
C ALA A 211 13.01 -15.56 -4.46
N PRO A 212 13.57 -14.34 -4.60
CA PRO A 212 14.89 -14.15 -5.23
C PRO A 212 16.04 -14.75 -4.38
N PRO A 213 17.26 -14.84 -4.92
CA PRO A 213 18.43 -15.15 -4.10
C PRO A 213 18.58 -14.18 -2.92
N MET A 214 19.05 -14.69 -1.78
CA MET A 214 19.24 -13.89 -0.57
C MET A 214 20.28 -12.78 -0.82
N PRO A 215 19.97 -11.49 -0.56
CA PRO A 215 20.93 -10.42 -0.68
C PRO A 215 21.96 -10.44 0.47
N ALA A 216 23.14 -9.85 0.25
CA ALA A 216 24.17 -9.72 1.27
C ALA A 216 23.75 -8.81 2.45
N SER A 217 22.88 -7.84 2.19
CA SER A 217 22.25 -6.99 3.21
C SER A 217 20.91 -6.46 2.74
N GLY A 218 20.01 -6.18 3.70
CA GLY A 218 18.67 -5.68 3.41
C GLY A 218 17.72 -6.75 2.90
N VAL A 219 16.61 -6.34 2.30
CA VAL A 219 15.52 -7.24 1.92
C VAL A 219 15.22 -7.09 0.43
N ALA A 220 15.24 -8.21 -0.30
CA ALA A 220 14.88 -8.30 -1.70
C ALA A 220 13.47 -8.86 -1.87
N ALA A 221 12.65 -8.25 -2.73
CA ALA A 221 11.32 -8.75 -3.04
C ALA A 221 11.11 -8.90 -4.55
N VAL A 222 10.45 -9.97 -4.98
CA VAL A 222 9.87 -10.08 -6.33
C VAL A 222 8.38 -10.34 -6.19
N VAL A 223 7.57 -9.56 -6.88
CA VAL A 223 6.12 -9.62 -6.85
C VAL A 223 5.62 -9.79 -8.27
N GLU A 224 4.96 -10.90 -8.56
CA GLU A 224 4.32 -11.16 -9.86
C GLU A 224 2.83 -11.40 -9.64
N LEU A 225 1.99 -10.48 -10.13
CA LEU A 225 0.54 -10.55 -9.95
C LEU A 225 -0.19 -10.32 -11.28
N PRO A 226 -1.32 -11.01 -11.53
CA PRO A 226 -2.12 -10.80 -12.73
C PRO A 226 -2.73 -9.39 -12.77
N GLY A 227 -3.04 -8.82 -11.60
CA GLY A 227 -3.37 -7.41 -11.48
C GLY A 227 -3.56 -6.94 -10.04
N LEU A 228 -3.50 -5.62 -9.85
CA LEU A 228 -3.61 -4.96 -8.55
C LEU A 228 -4.48 -3.71 -8.67
N ASN A 229 -5.50 -3.58 -7.82
CA ASN A 229 -6.31 -2.37 -7.73
C ASN A 229 -5.93 -1.58 -6.47
N VAL A 230 -5.04 -0.61 -6.61
CA VAL A 230 -4.55 0.19 -5.49
C VAL A 230 -5.65 1.04 -4.88
N ASP A 231 -6.60 1.52 -5.68
CA ASP A 231 -7.72 2.34 -5.19
C ASP A 231 -8.60 1.53 -4.22
N ALA A 232 -8.88 0.26 -4.54
CA ALA A 232 -9.60 -0.64 -3.66
C ALA A 232 -8.82 -0.94 -2.36
N TRP A 233 -7.50 -1.12 -2.45
CA TRP A 233 -6.65 -1.30 -1.28
C TRP A 233 -6.54 -0.05 -0.40
N GLN A 234 -6.48 1.14 -1.00
CA GLN A 234 -6.48 2.40 -0.25
C GLN A 234 -7.78 2.57 0.53
N ALA A 235 -8.94 2.22 -0.04
CA ALA A 235 -10.22 2.28 0.65
C ALA A 235 -10.24 1.40 1.93
N VAL A 236 -9.64 0.20 1.88
CA VAL A 236 -9.53 -0.70 3.04
C VAL A 236 -8.81 -0.05 4.22
N PHE A 237 -7.76 0.74 3.95
CA PHE A 237 -6.95 1.38 4.99
C PHE A 237 -7.40 2.80 5.33
N ALA A 238 -8.11 3.48 4.44
CA ALA A 238 -8.64 4.83 4.66
C ALA A 238 -9.74 4.85 5.75
N ASP A 239 -10.63 3.85 5.78
CA ASP A 239 -11.71 3.74 6.77
C ASP A 239 -11.20 3.68 8.22
N ARG A 240 -9.94 3.27 8.45
CA ARG A 240 -9.36 3.23 9.79
C ARG A 240 -8.69 4.54 10.22
N VAL A 241 -8.28 5.39 9.29
CA VAL A 241 -7.73 6.72 9.60
C VAL A 241 -8.86 7.70 9.95
N ALA A 242 -10.05 7.52 9.36
CA ALA A 242 -11.24 8.32 9.66
C ALA A 242 -11.84 8.05 11.06
N GLY A 243 -11.51 6.92 11.68
CA GLY A 243 -11.94 6.55 13.04
C GLY A 243 -11.08 7.12 14.18
N VAL A 244 -10.00 7.85 13.87
CA VAL A 244 -9.27 8.64 14.88
C VAL A 244 -9.94 10.01 14.93
N PRO A 245 -10.62 10.39 16.03
CA PRO A 245 -11.11 11.75 16.16
C PRO A 245 -9.93 12.69 15.97
N ALA A 246 -10.05 13.66 15.06
CA ALA A 246 -9.11 14.77 15.02
C ALA A 246 -9.00 15.33 16.45
N PRO A 247 -7.80 15.44 17.05
CA PRO A 247 -7.69 15.95 18.41
C PRO A 247 -8.35 17.32 18.44
N ALA A 248 -9.31 17.47 19.36
CA ALA A 248 -9.96 18.75 19.62
C ALA A 248 -8.86 19.79 19.86
N GLN A 249 -8.99 20.93 19.19
CA GLN A 249 -8.00 22.00 19.21
C GLN A 249 -7.77 22.45 20.66
N GLY A 250 -6.56 22.22 21.20
CA GLY A 250 -6.16 22.84 22.46
C GLY A 250 -5.19 22.04 23.33
N GLU A 251 -5.14 20.72 23.22
CA GLU A 251 -4.30 19.93 24.11
C GLU A 251 -2.93 19.66 23.48
N ARG A 252 -1.87 20.21 24.08
CA ARG A 252 -0.48 19.87 23.76
C ARG A 252 -0.26 18.41 24.16
N VAL A 253 -0.58 17.50 23.26
CA VAL A 253 -0.05 16.13 23.31
C VAL A 253 1.47 16.28 23.13
N ARG A 254 2.20 16.26 24.25
CA ARG A 254 3.61 15.88 24.22
C ARG A 254 3.64 14.50 23.56
N PRO A 255 4.52 14.23 22.58
CA PRO A 255 4.68 12.87 22.10
C PRO A 255 5.09 12.04 23.31
N HIS A 256 4.16 11.26 23.84
CA HIS A 256 4.47 10.20 24.77
C HIS A 256 5.28 9.21 23.93
N ALA A 257 6.50 8.91 24.38
CA ALA A 257 7.39 7.95 23.72
C ALA A 257 6.81 6.53 23.68
N ASP A 258 5.68 6.29 24.37
CA ASP A 258 4.95 5.03 24.35
C ASP A 258 3.60 5.21 23.64
N GLY A 259 3.67 5.35 22.32
CA GLY A 259 2.53 5.27 21.41
C GLY A 259 2.69 4.04 20.54
N GLY A 260 2.14 2.91 21.01
CA GLY A 260 2.11 1.63 20.29
C GLY A 260 1.31 1.68 18.99
N ALA A 261 1.81 2.39 17.99
CA ALA A 261 1.75 1.92 16.63
C ALA A 261 2.93 0.95 16.50
N THR A 262 2.69 -0.34 16.73
CA THR A 262 3.63 -1.38 16.28
C THR A 262 3.72 -1.24 14.76
N THR A 263 4.67 -0.44 14.31
CA THR A 263 5.19 -0.46 12.97
C THR A 263 5.54 -1.93 12.70
N ILE A 264 5.11 -2.46 11.55
CA ILE A 264 5.83 -3.62 11.02
C ILE A 264 7.27 -3.14 11.00
N ASP A 265 8.16 -3.84 11.71
CA ASP A 265 9.55 -3.42 11.87
C ASP A 265 10.07 -2.96 10.51
N GLU A 266 10.49 -1.71 10.39
CA GLU A 266 10.90 -1.11 9.12
C GLU A 266 12.03 -1.93 8.46
N ALA A 267 12.73 -2.75 9.26
CA ALA A 267 13.72 -3.73 8.85
C ALA A 267 13.15 -4.86 7.95
N LEU A 268 11.85 -5.13 7.99
CA LEU A 268 11.19 -6.14 7.14
C LEU A 268 10.82 -5.61 5.75
N TRP A 269 10.83 -4.29 5.55
CA TRP A 269 10.49 -3.69 4.26
C TRP A 269 11.61 -3.86 3.23
N PRO A 270 11.27 -4.20 1.97
CA PRO A 270 12.25 -4.40 0.93
C PRO A 270 13.09 -3.13 0.70
N SER A 271 14.41 -3.30 0.66
CA SER A 271 15.35 -2.29 0.15
C SER A 271 15.45 -2.34 -1.37
N GLN A 272 15.11 -3.49 -1.97
CA GLN A 272 15.00 -3.66 -3.42
C GLN A 272 13.76 -4.51 -3.75
N ALA A 273 12.99 -4.09 -4.75
CA ALA A 273 11.82 -4.83 -5.19
C ALA A 273 11.69 -4.83 -6.71
N THR A 274 11.28 -5.96 -7.28
CA THR A 274 10.81 -6.05 -8.67
C THR A 274 9.33 -6.38 -8.65
N LEU A 275 8.51 -5.56 -9.30
CA LEU A 275 7.07 -5.76 -9.40
C LEU A 275 6.72 -5.96 -10.87
N ARG A 276 6.09 -7.09 -11.18
CA ARG A 276 5.52 -7.38 -12.51
C ARG A 276 4.04 -7.56 -12.37
N LEU A 277 3.28 -6.61 -12.90
CA LEU A 277 1.83 -6.57 -12.77
C LEU A 277 1.19 -6.65 -14.15
N GLY A 278 0.34 -7.66 -14.38
CA GLY A 278 -0.42 -7.77 -15.63
C GLY A 278 -1.34 -6.56 -15.87
N GLY A 279 -1.85 -5.96 -14.78
CA GLY A 279 -2.44 -4.63 -14.80
C GLY A 279 -2.53 -3.96 -13.43
N LEU A 280 -2.40 -2.65 -13.38
CA LEU A 280 -2.51 -1.84 -12.16
C LEU A 280 -3.64 -0.82 -12.33
N THR A 281 -4.53 -0.70 -11.35
CA THR A 281 -5.48 0.42 -11.27
C THR A 281 -5.06 1.35 -10.14
N LEU A 282 -4.80 2.61 -10.48
CA LEU A 282 -4.35 3.64 -9.54
C LEU A 282 -4.94 5.00 -9.94
N ALA A 283 -5.58 5.68 -8.99
CA ALA A 283 -6.28 6.95 -9.18
C ALA A 283 -7.27 6.92 -10.36
N GLY A 284 -7.99 5.81 -10.52
CA GLY A 284 -8.92 5.57 -11.62
C GLY A 284 -8.27 5.31 -12.98
N ARG A 285 -6.93 5.26 -13.07
CA ARG A 285 -6.18 4.99 -14.30
C ARG A 285 -5.74 3.54 -14.35
N ARG A 286 -5.83 2.93 -15.53
CA ARG A 286 -5.34 1.57 -15.75
C ARG A 286 -3.97 1.61 -16.42
N TRP A 287 -3.04 0.85 -15.87
CA TRP A 287 -1.73 0.55 -16.43
C TRP A 287 -1.71 -0.91 -16.83
N ARG A 288 -1.05 -1.23 -17.94
CA ARG A 288 -0.99 -2.60 -18.46
C ARG A 288 0.44 -3.09 -18.47
N ALA A 289 0.66 -4.36 -18.16
CA ALA A 289 1.98 -5.00 -18.21
C ALA A 289 3.07 -4.11 -17.58
N LEU A 290 2.86 -3.72 -16.32
CA LEU A 290 3.77 -2.85 -15.59
C LEU A 290 4.92 -3.69 -15.02
N ASP A 291 6.13 -3.40 -15.49
CA ASP A 291 7.37 -3.83 -14.86
C ASP A 291 7.98 -2.64 -14.12
N LEU A 292 8.20 -2.80 -12.82
CA LEU A 292 8.74 -1.77 -11.94
C LEU A 292 9.88 -2.34 -11.11
N GLU A 293 11.08 -1.77 -11.26
CA GLU A 293 12.20 -1.99 -10.34
C GLU A 293 12.25 -0.84 -9.34
N LEU A 294 12.38 -1.16 -8.07
CA LEU A 294 12.40 -0.22 -6.96
C LEU A 294 13.67 -0.46 -6.14
N ARG A 295 14.41 0.60 -5.84
CA ARG A 295 15.52 0.60 -4.89
C ARG A 295 15.32 1.69 -3.86
N ARG A 296 15.56 1.36 -2.60
CA ARG A 296 15.43 2.25 -1.45
C ARG A 296 16.78 2.43 -0.78
N HIS A 297 17.26 3.66 -0.71
CA HIS A 297 18.44 4.02 0.04
C HIS A 297 18.07 5.00 1.15
N ARG A 298 18.29 4.60 2.40
CA ARG A 298 17.97 5.43 3.56
C ARG A 298 19.23 6.13 4.08
N SER A 299 19.13 7.42 4.31
CA SER A 299 20.14 8.24 4.99
C SER A 299 19.63 8.71 6.35
N THR A 300 20.40 9.55 7.05
CA THR A 300 19.96 10.13 8.33
C THR A 300 18.87 11.19 8.16
N VAL A 301 18.73 11.81 6.99
CA VAL A 301 17.85 12.97 6.77
C VAL A 301 16.70 12.67 5.81
N GLU A 302 16.93 11.78 4.83
CA GLU A 302 15.92 11.40 3.84
C GLU A 302 16.01 9.92 3.43
N THR A 303 14.93 9.41 2.85
CA THR A 303 14.87 8.14 2.12
C THR A 303 14.78 8.46 0.63
N LEU A 304 15.78 7.99 -0.13
CA LEU A 304 15.78 8.04 -1.59
C LEU A 304 15.14 6.77 -2.14
N TRP A 305 14.12 6.94 -2.96
CA TRP A 305 13.51 5.88 -3.76
C TRP A 305 13.89 6.08 -5.22
N GLN A 306 14.48 5.06 -5.83
CA GLN A 306 14.78 5.02 -7.26
C GLN A 306 13.86 4.00 -7.91
N LEU A 307 13.12 4.41 -8.92
CA LEU A 307 12.12 3.63 -9.61
C LEU A 307 12.44 3.59 -11.09
N GLN A 308 12.57 2.40 -11.65
CA GLN A 308 12.63 2.21 -13.10
C GLN A 308 11.34 1.53 -13.54
N LEU A 309 10.56 2.19 -14.38
CA LEU A 309 9.23 1.73 -14.78
C LEU A 309 9.17 1.50 -16.29
N ARG A 310 8.53 0.40 -16.69
CA ARG A 310 8.24 0.08 -18.09
C ARG A 310 6.80 -0.39 -18.20
N ALA A 311 6.03 0.35 -18.97
CA ALA A 311 4.66 0.05 -19.34
C ALA A 311 4.35 0.71 -20.70
N PRO A 312 3.27 0.30 -21.40
CA PRO A 312 2.77 1.04 -22.55
C PRO A 312 2.46 2.51 -22.18
N GLU A 313 1.93 2.74 -20.98
CA GLU A 313 1.50 4.06 -20.51
C GLU A 313 2.66 4.97 -20.09
N ALA A 314 3.79 4.44 -19.59
CA ALA A 314 4.98 5.23 -19.34
C ALA A 314 6.25 4.38 -19.31
N GLU A 315 7.39 4.98 -19.61
CA GLU A 315 8.69 4.33 -19.60
C GLU A 315 9.79 5.30 -19.19
N GLY A 316 10.61 4.93 -18.20
CA GLY A 316 11.76 5.71 -17.75
C GLY A 316 12.06 5.58 -16.26
N ASP A 317 12.75 6.57 -15.71
CA ASP A 317 13.26 6.56 -14.34
C ASP A 317 12.62 7.67 -13.51
N VAL A 318 12.32 7.37 -12.25
CA VAL A 318 11.77 8.31 -11.27
C VAL A 318 12.56 8.20 -9.97
N GLU A 319 13.01 9.34 -9.45
CA GLU A 319 13.65 9.46 -8.15
C GLU A 319 12.73 10.25 -7.20
N TRP A 320 12.49 9.70 -6.02
CA TRP A 320 11.72 10.35 -4.98
C TRP A 320 12.55 10.49 -3.70
N HIS A 321 12.87 11.73 -3.36
CA HIS A 321 13.51 12.10 -2.10
C HIS A 321 12.42 12.37 -1.07
N GLN A 322 12.27 11.44 -0.13
CA GLN A 322 11.32 11.51 0.95
C GLN A 322 12.03 11.97 2.23
N PRO A 323 11.81 13.20 2.71
CA PRO A 323 12.37 13.65 3.98
C PRO A 323 11.78 12.82 5.13
N HIS A 324 12.59 12.51 6.14
CA HIS A 324 12.09 11.83 7.35
C HIS A 324 11.23 12.75 8.22
N ASP A 325 11.39 14.07 8.10
CA ASP A 325 10.54 15.05 8.75
C ASP A 325 9.20 15.16 8.00
N ALA A 326 8.11 14.71 8.65
CA ALA A 326 6.74 14.78 8.14
C ALA A 326 6.21 16.21 7.90
N GLY A 327 6.94 17.23 8.35
CA GLY A 327 6.70 18.64 8.06
C GLY A 327 7.14 19.07 6.65
N LEU A 328 8.12 18.38 6.06
CA LEU A 328 8.72 18.73 4.77
C LEU A 328 8.02 18.00 3.61
N ALA A 329 7.84 18.69 2.48
CA ALA A 329 7.35 18.07 1.25
C ALA A 329 8.50 17.36 0.53
N GLY A 330 8.24 16.16 -0.01
CA GLY A 330 9.22 15.42 -0.80
C GLY A 330 9.56 16.09 -2.13
N ARG A 331 10.63 15.62 -2.77
CA ARG A 331 11.04 16.03 -4.12
C ARG A 331 10.97 14.84 -5.06
N VAL A 332 10.34 15.02 -6.21
CA VAL A 332 10.22 14.02 -7.28
C VAL A 332 10.98 14.51 -8.50
N GLN A 333 11.84 13.67 -9.05
CA GLN A 333 12.52 13.88 -10.32
C GLN A 333 12.16 12.74 -11.26
N ALA A 334 11.70 13.03 -12.47
CA ALA A 334 11.29 12.03 -13.44
C ALA A 334 11.95 12.31 -14.79
N ARG A 335 12.56 11.28 -15.37
CA ARG A 335 13.10 11.29 -16.74
C ARG A 335 12.46 10.15 -17.50
N LEU A 336 11.50 10.48 -18.35
CA LEU A 336 10.67 9.52 -19.06
C LEU A 336 11.01 9.54 -20.55
N ALA A 337 11.27 8.39 -21.12
CA ALA A 337 11.35 8.25 -22.57
C ALA A 337 9.95 8.38 -23.19
N ARG A 338 8.91 7.91 -22.49
CA ARG A 338 7.52 7.95 -22.94
C ARG A 338 6.57 8.21 -21.78
N LEU A 339 5.55 9.02 -22.02
CA LEU A 339 4.40 9.17 -21.14
C LEU A 339 3.13 9.33 -21.98
N VAL A 340 2.17 8.42 -21.78
CA VAL A 340 0.87 8.41 -22.44
C VAL A 340 -0.21 8.66 -21.39
N LEU A 341 -0.88 9.79 -21.51
CA LEU A 341 -2.00 10.16 -20.67
C LEU A 341 -3.30 10.07 -21.48
N ASP A 342 -3.87 8.88 -21.53
CA ASP A 342 -5.21 8.69 -22.06
C ASP A 342 -6.26 8.93 -20.97
N ALA A 343 -7.39 9.52 -21.36
CA ALA A 343 -8.57 9.54 -20.51
C ALA A 343 -9.21 8.16 -20.63
N ASP A 344 -8.92 7.25 -19.69
CA ASP A 344 -9.49 5.91 -19.73
C ASP A 344 -11.02 5.96 -19.77
N ALA A 345 -11.58 5.13 -20.65
CA ALA A 345 -12.95 5.13 -21.17
C ALA A 345 -14.10 4.90 -20.16
N ALA A 346 -13.85 4.95 -18.85
CA ALA A 346 -14.88 4.81 -17.82
C ALA A 346 -15.75 6.07 -17.68
N ALA A 347 -15.24 7.25 -18.03
CA ALA A 347 -16.03 8.50 -18.03
C ALA A 347 -16.85 8.71 -19.33
N ALA A 348 -16.62 7.90 -20.38
CA ALA A 348 -17.23 8.09 -21.71
C ALA A 348 -18.51 7.25 -21.95
N LYS A 349 -18.97 6.48 -20.95
CA LYS A 349 -20.23 5.71 -21.00
C LYS A 349 -21.18 6.08 -19.85
N ALA A 350 -21.50 7.38 -19.72
CA ALA A 350 -22.81 7.74 -19.20
C ALA A 350 -23.79 7.67 -20.40
N PRO A 351 -24.86 6.85 -20.37
CA PRO A 351 -25.83 6.86 -21.46
C PRO A 351 -26.46 8.25 -21.52
N ALA A 352 -26.38 8.89 -22.69
CA ALA A 352 -27.14 10.08 -22.99
C ALA A 352 -28.62 9.79 -22.73
N ARG A 353 -29.19 10.45 -21.71
CA ARG A 353 -30.64 10.50 -21.53
C ARG A 353 -31.23 11.17 -22.78
N PRO A 354 -32.24 10.58 -23.45
CA PRO A 354 -32.90 11.25 -24.54
C PRO A 354 -33.68 12.44 -23.98
N ALA A 355 -33.52 13.60 -24.61
CA ALA A 355 -34.38 14.75 -24.40
C ALA A 355 -35.70 14.52 -25.13
N VAL A 356 -36.82 14.49 -24.40
CA VAL A 356 -38.16 14.80 -24.94
C VAL A 356 -38.98 15.51 -23.86
N ASP A 357 -39.33 16.76 -24.19
CA ASP A 357 -40.47 17.61 -23.82
C ASP A 357 -41.19 17.45 -22.46
N ALA A 358 -41.22 18.54 -21.69
CA ALA A 358 -42.45 19.33 -21.47
C ALA A 358 -42.25 20.40 -20.38
N ALA A 359 -42.60 21.63 -20.73
CA ALA A 359 -42.83 22.71 -19.77
C ALA A 359 -44.17 22.49 -19.04
N ALA A 360 -44.16 22.64 -17.70
CA ALA A 360 -45.19 23.25 -16.85
C ALA A 360 -45.16 22.64 -15.44
N GLY A 361 -45.13 23.49 -14.41
CA GLY A 361 -45.42 23.10 -13.02
C GLY A 361 -44.42 23.63 -12.00
N ALA A 362 -44.65 24.86 -11.55
CA ALA A 362 -43.98 25.43 -10.40
C ALA A 362 -44.45 24.77 -9.08
N ALA A 363 -43.54 24.80 -8.10
CA ALA A 363 -43.77 24.74 -6.66
C ALA A 363 -44.21 23.40 -6.01
N ALA A 364 -43.23 22.65 -5.48
CA ALA A 364 -43.21 22.09 -4.11
C ALA A 364 -41.93 21.25 -3.91
N ALA A 365 -41.48 21.14 -2.66
CA ALA A 365 -40.36 20.32 -2.18
C ALA A 365 -38.93 20.85 -2.41
N ARG A 366 -38.61 21.93 -1.67
CA ARG A 366 -37.30 22.05 -1.00
C ARG A 366 -37.30 21.00 0.12
N VAL A 367 -36.34 20.08 0.11
CA VAL A 367 -35.65 19.39 1.23
C VAL A 367 -34.94 18.17 0.61
N ASP A 368 -33.68 17.97 0.98
CA ASP A 368 -32.81 16.80 0.69
C ASP A 368 -32.22 16.62 -0.73
N ALA A 369 -31.47 17.62 -1.19
CA ALA A 369 -30.54 17.48 -2.31
C ALA A 369 -29.20 18.20 -2.08
N THR A 370 -28.48 17.85 -1.01
CA THR A 370 -27.08 18.28 -0.79
C THR A 370 -26.07 17.16 -0.58
N ASP A 371 -26.48 15.89 -0.61
CA ASP A 371 -25.58 14.76 -0.26
C ASP A 371 -25.25 13.78 -1.40
N LYS A 372 -25.44 14.17 -2.67
CA LYS A 372 -25.18 13.26 -3.80
C LYS A 372 -24.46 13.87 -5.02
N ALA A 373 -23.60 14.86 -4.80
CA ALA A 373 -22.73 15.43 -5.83
C ALA A 373 -21.21 15.29 -5.53
N ALA A 374 -20.82 14.59 -4.46
CA ALA A 374 -19.43 14.43 -4.05
C ALA A 374 -18.78 13.09 -4.44
N ALA A 375 -19.24 12.44 -5.51
CA ALA A 375 -18.73 11.12 -5.94
C ALA A 375 -17.87 11.13 -7.23
N GLY A 376 -17.39 12.30 -7.66
CA GLY A 376 -16.57 12.42 -8.89
C GLY A 376 -15.39 13.38 -8.83
N ALA A 377 -15.19 14.12 -7.73
CA ALA A 377 -14.04 15.00 -7.58
C ALA A 377 -12.92 14.27 -6.84
N THR A 378 -11.85 13.90 -7.54
CA THR A 378 -10.62 13.39 -6.94
C THR A 378 -10.16 14.40 -5.87
N ALA A 379 -10.28 14.04 -4.59
CA ALA A 379 -9.92 14.93 -3.48
C ALA A 379 -8.46 15.38 -3.67
N ALA A 380 -8.26 16.70 -3.77
CA ALA A 380 -6.94 17.25 -4.06
C ALA A 380 -5.94 16.88 -2.94
N PRO A 381 -4.69 16.50 -3.28
CA PRO A 381 -3.69 16.12 -2.28
C PRO A 381 -3.43 17.28 -1.33
N ARG A 382 -3.39 17.02 -0.02
CA ARG A 382 -3.22 18.09 0.99
C ARG A 382 -1.85 18.80 0.91
N ARG A 383 -0.84 18.17 0.31
CA ARG A 383 0.51 18.69 0.07
C ARG A 383 1.06 18.13 -1.23
N MET A 384 1.66 18.99 -2.06
CA MET A 384 2.30 18.59 -3.32
C MET A 384 3.81 18.45 -3.12
N PRO A 385 4.49 17.48 -3.73
CA PRO A 385 5.94 17.46 -3.76
C PRO A 385 6.47 18.53 -4.72
N SER A 386 7.74 18.92 -4.54
CA SER A 386 8.45 19.59 -5.63
C SER A 386 8.65 18.58 -6.77
N LEU A 387 8.49 19.00 -8.02
CA LEU A 387 8.47 18.13 -9.19
C LEU A 387 9.38 18.68 -10.28
N THR A 388 10.29 17.85 -10.76
CA THR A 388 11.02 18.07 -12.02
C THR A 388 10.74 16.87 -12.92
N MET A 389 10.22 17.11 -14.11
CA MET A 389 9.90 16.03 -15.05
C MET A 389 10.30 16.41 -16.47
N HIS A 390 10.98 15.49 -17.14
CA HIS A 390 11.30 15.57 -18.56
C HIS A 390 10.74 14.33 -19.26
N VAL A 391 10.01 14.52 -20.36
CA VAL A 391 9.45 13.45 -21.18
C VAL A 391 9.82 13.67 -22.64
N GLU A 392 10.39 12.65 -23.29
CA GLU A 392 10.77 12.72 -24.71
C GLU A 392 9.58 12.50 -25.67
N ASP A 393 8.78 11.46 -25.46
CA ASP A 393 7.52 11.19 -26.19
C ASP A 393 6.31 11.34 -25.26
N PHE A 394 5.76 12.55 -25.20
CA PHE A 394 4.52 12.86 -24.50
C PHE A 394 3.32 12.73 -25.43
N ARG A 395 2.36 11.91 -25.02
CA ARG A 395 1.07 11.73 -25.69
C ARG A 395 -0.08 11.98 -24.74
N TRP A 396 -1.11 12.66 -25.23
CA TRP A 396 -2.31 12.95 -24.45
C TRP A 396 -3.55 12.69 -25.29
N ARG A 397 -4.47 11.86 -24.77
CA ARG A 397 -5.71 11.45 -25.45
C ARG A 397 -5.46 10.91 -26.86
N GLY A 398 -4.45 10.07 -27.03
CA GLY A 398 -4.03 9.53 -28.33
C GLY A 398 -3.25 10.49 -29.24
N HIS A 399 -3.07 11.76 -28.86
CA HIS A 399 -2.35 12.75 -29.67
C HIS A 399 -0.89 12.87 -29.22
N ALA A 400 0.06 12.73 -30.15
CA ALA A 400 1.48 12.90 -29.86
C ALA A 400 1.83 14.39 -29.78
N LEU A 401 2.07 14.89 -28.57
CA LEU A 401 2.30 16.30 -28.28
C LEU A 401 3.78 16.71 -28.29
N GLY A 402 4.70 15.74 -28.34
CA GLY A 402 6.14 15.97 -28.45
C GLY A 402 6.83 15.88 -27.09
N ARG A 403 7.76 16.79 -26.80
CA ARG A 403 8.50 16.80 -25.53
C ARG A 403 7.75 17.58 -24.46
N LEU A 404 7.77 17.09 -23.22
CA LEU A 404 7.20 17.75 -22.05
C LEU A 404 8.29 18.04 -21.01
N GLU A 405 8.32 19.27 -20.50
CA GLU A 405 9.15 19.66 -19.36
C GLU A 405 8.28 20.32 -18.29
N ILE A 406 8.46 19.91 -17.04
CA ILE A 406 7.79 20.49 -15.88
C ILE A 406 8.82 20.76 -14.79
N GLU A 407 8.81 21.97 -14.25
CA GLU A 407 9.54 22.36 -13.04
C GLU A 407 8.58 23.05 -12.08
N ALA A 408 8.45 22.50 -10.87
CA ALA A 408 7.58 23.04 -9.86
C ALA A 408 8.13 22.81 -8.44
N ALA A 409 7.86 23.75 -7.55
CA ALA A 409 8.36 23.71 -6.19
C ALA A 409 7.35 24.26 -5.19
N ASN A 410 7.42 23.77 -3.95
CA ASN A 410 6.73 24.42 -2.84
C ASN A 410 7.45 25.70 -2.45
N ARG A 411 6.74 26.83 -2.42
CA ARG A 411 7.28 28.10 -1.90
C ARG A 411 6.67 28.43 -0.54
N ILE A 412 7.54 28.83 0.38
CA ILE A 412 7.18 29.40 1.67
C ILE A 412 7.23 30.92 1.52
N PRO A 413 6.09 31.64 1.58
CA PRO A 413 6.12 33.10 1.60
C PRO A 413 6.83 33.57 2.88
N ALA A 414 7.74 34.54 2.77
CA ALA A 414 8.54 35.05 3.89
C ALA A 414 7.70 35.67 5.04
N SER A 415 6.42 35.99 4.80
CA SER A 415 5.47 36.53 5.77
C SER A 415 4.50 35.50 6.35
N ALA A 416 4.56 34.23 5.94
CA ALA A 416 3.61 33.21 6.37
C ALA A 416 4.05 32.52 7.67
N SER A 417 3.11 32.32 8.60
CA SER A 417 3.32 31.45 9.77
C SER A 417 3.78 30.05 9.31
N PRO A 418 4.65 29.34 10.06
CA PRO A 418 5.18 28.02 9.68
C PRO A 418 4.11 26.98 9.32
N ARG A 419 2.85 27.14 9.80
CA ARG A 419 1.71 26.28 9.46
C ARG A 419 0.99 26.63 8.15
N ALA A 420 1.10 27.86 7.65
CA ALA A 420 0.48 28.34 6.41
C ALA A 420 1.42 28.23 5.20
N ALA A 421 2.73 28.28 5.46
CA ALA A 421 3.84 28.24 4.53
C ALA A 421 3.89 27.02 3.57
N ALA A 422 3.38 25.86 3.97
CA ALA A 422 3.48 24.62 3.20
C ALA A 422 2.34 24.38 2.17
N ARG A 423 1.63 25.43 1.75
CA ARG A 423 0.35 25.29 1.01
C ARG A 423 0.32 25.87 -0.40
N GLN A 424 1.38 26.54 -0.85
CA GLN A 424 1.43 27.08 -2.22
C GLN A 424 2.47 26.34 -3.05
N TRP A 425 2.00 25.68 -4.10
CA TRP A 425 2.83 25.00 -5.09
C TRP A 425 2.97 25.92 -6.30
N GLN A 426 4.19 26.21 -6.70
CA GLN A 426 4.49 27.08 -7.81
C GLN A 426 5.02 26.24 -8.98
N LEU A 427 4.40 26.41 -10.14
CA LEU A 427 4.83 25.85 -11.42
C LEU A 427 5.72 26.90 -12.09
N ASP A 428 7.02 26.72 -12.00
CA ASP A 428 8.02 27.64 -12.54
C ASP A 428 8.20 27.46 -14.06
N ARG A 429 8.00 26.22 -14.57
CA ARG A 429 8.00 25.90 -15.99
C ARG A 429 7.01 24.78 -16.31
N LEU A 430 6.20 25.00 -17.34
CA LEU A 430 5.53 23.97 -18.13
C LEU A 430 5.91 24.24 -19.59
N ARG A 431 6.49 23.27 -20.28
CA ARG A 431 6.82 23.38 -21.70
C ARG A 431 6.35 22.15 -22.44
N ILE A 432 5.62 22.32 -23.53
CA ILE A 432 5.25 21.25 -24.46
C ILE A 432 5.64 21.68 -25.87
N ALA A 433 6.52 20.93 -26.53
CA ALA A 433 7.06 21.34 -27.82
C ALA A 433 7.08 20.21 -28.84
N ASN A 434 6.63 20.53 -30.06
CA ASN A 434 6.74 19.72 -31.27
C ASN A 434 7.01 20.62 -32.49
N ASP A 435 7.08 20.04 -33.68
CA ASP A 435 7.40 20.78 -34.92
C ASP A 435 6.30 21.77 -35.36
N ASP A 436 5.10 21.66 -34.80
CA ASP A 436 3.92 22.44 -35.19
C ASP A 436 3.63 23.57 -34.20
N ALA A 437 3.98 23.39 -32.92
CA ALA A 437 3.75 24.38 -31.86
C ALA A 437 4.63 24.19 -30.62
N GLU A 438 4.75 25.28 -29.86
CA GLU A 438 5.46 25.35 -28.58
C GLU A 438 4.57 26.04 -27.55
N LEU A 439 4.19 25.32 -26.49
CA LEU A 439 3.48 25.82 -25.33
C LEU A 439 4.48 26.08 -24.21
N ASP A 440 4.48 27.28 -23.64
CA ASP A 440 5.15 27.60 -22.39
C ASP A 440 4.13 28.12 -21.38
N GLY A 441 4.30 27.77 -20.10
CA GLY A 441 3.40 28.22 -19.05
C GLY A 441 4.04 28.27 -17.66
N ARG A 442 3.43 29.06 -16.79
CA ARG A 442 3.76 29.20 -15.37
C ARG A 442 2.49 29.29 -14.56
N GLY A 443 2.53 28.84 -13.32
CA GLY A 443 1.31 28.84 -12.53
C GLY A 443 1.52 28.70 -11.04
N ARG A 444 0.40 28.76 -10.34
CA ARG A 444 0.35 28.70 -8.88
C ARG A 444 -0.88 27.91 -8.47
N TRP A 445 -0.67 26.98 -7.56
CA TRP A 445 -1.72 26.14 -7.02
C TRP A 445 -1.78 26.24 -5.50
N SER A 446 -3.00 26.23 -4.96
CA SER A 446 -3.24 25.98 -3.53
C SER A 446 -4.51 25.14 -3.33
N PRO A 447 -4.62 24.36 -2.25
CA PRO A 447 -5.82 23.55 -1.99
C PRO A 447 -7.13 24.36 -1.92
N VAL A 448 -7.04 25.66 -1.58
CA VAL A 448 -8.20 26.54 -1.38
C VAL A 448 -8.62 27.26 -2.66
N HIS A 449 -7.65 27.74 -3.45
CA HIS A 449 -7.92 28.58 -4.63
C HIS A 449 -7.82 27.82 -5.96
N GLY A 450 -7.47 26.53 -5.93
CA GLY A 450 -7.22 25.78 -7.16
C GLY A 450 -5.94 26.23 -7.85
N MET A 451 -5.90 26.06 -9.17
CA MET A 451 -4.76 26.37 -10.04
C MET A 451 -5.03 27.66 -10.84
N THR A 452 -4.00 28.48 -10.99
CA THR A 452 -3.94 29.55 -11.98
C THR A 452 -2.73 29.31 -12.86
N LEU A 453 -2.91 29.38 -14.18
CA LEU A 453 -1.90 29.12 -15.21
C LEU A 453 -1.87 30.27 -16.21
N ASP A 454 -0.74 30.97 -16.28
CA ASP A 454 -0.39 31.86 -17.38
C ASP A 454 0.33 31.05 -18.45
N PHE A 455 -0.09 31.17 -19.71
CA PHE A 455 0.51 30.40 -20.80
C PHE A 455 0.62 31.20 -22.10
N GLY A 456 1.57 30.80 -22.93
CA GLY A 456 1.74 31.23 -24.31
C GLY A 456 1.96 30.03 -25.22
N LEU A 457 1.22 29.96 -26.32
CA LEU A 457 1.32 28.95 -27.36
C LEU A 457 1.79 29.61 -28.65
N ALA A 458 3.04 29.37 -29.03
CA ALA A 458 3.58 29.74 -30.34
C ALA A 458 3.20 28.69 -31.38
N LEU A 459 2.63 29.12 -32.50
CA LEU A 459 2.13 28.27 -33.57
C LEU A 459 3.03 28.41 -34.80
N ALA A 460 3.75 27.35 -35.15
CA ALA A 460 4.50 27.27 -36.40
C ALA A 460 3.61 26.84 -37.58
N ASP A 461 2.62 25.98 -37.31
CA ASP A 461 1.57 25.61 -38.25
C ASP A 461 0.30 25.17 -37.51
N SER A 462 -0.67 26.07 -37.42
CA SER A 462 -1.94 25.81 -36.75
C SER A 462 -2.79 24.73 -37.43
N GLY A 463 -2.69 24.56 -38.75
CA GLY A 463 -3.40 23.51 -39.47
C GLY A 463 -2.85 22.12 -39.13
N ARG A 464 -1.52 21.96 -39.10
CA ARG A 464 -0.87 20.71 -38.68
C ARG A 464 -1.11 20.42 -37.20
N LEU A 465 -1.07 21.43 -36.32
CA LEU A 465 -1.42 21.25 -34.92
C LEU A 465 -2.87 20.75 -34.74
N LEU A 466 -3.84 21.35 -35.44
CA LEU A 466 -5.24 20.91 -35.37
C LEU A 466 -5.42 19.49 -35.90
N ALA A 467 -4.75 19.13 -36.99
CA ALA A 467 -4.75 17.76 -37.49
C ALA A 467 -4.18 16.77 -36.45
N ARG A 468 -3.07 17.14 -35.79
CA ARG A 468 -2.46 16.36 -34.69
C ARG A 468 -3.40 16.20 -33.51
N MET A 469 -4.20 17.22 -33.20
CA MET A 469 -5.23 17.21 -32.15
C MET A 469 -6.56 16.54 -32.57
N GLY A 470 -6.60 15.89 -33.74
CA GLY A 470 -7.78 15.14 -34.21
C GLY A 470 -8.84 15.97 -34.92
N VAL A 471 -8.54 17.22 -35.29
CA VAL A 471 -9.42 18.12 -36.06
C VAL A 471 -8.77 18.48 -37.41
N PRO A 472 -8.53 17.50 -38.29
CA PRO A 472 -7.94 17.77 -39.60
C PRO A 472 -8.88 18.61 -40.46
N GLY A 473 -8.32 19.46 -41.32
CA GLY A 473 -9.11 20.18 -42.32
C GLY A 473 -9.96 21.33 -41.78
N ALA A 474 -9.85 21.72 -40.51
CA ALA A 474 -10.49 22.96 -40.02
C ALA A 474 -9.74 24.21 -40.49
N LEU A 475 -8.40 24.13 -40.56
CA LEU A 475 -7.51 25.23 -40.95
C LEU A 475 -6.33 24.67 -41.75
N SER A 476 -5.89 25.41 -42.77
CA SER A 476 -4.67 25.12 -43.51
C SER A 476 -3.61 26.17 -43.18
N GLY A 477 -2.41 25.71 -42.81
CA GLY A 477 -1.30 26.57 -42.41
C GLY A 477 -1.62 27.43 -41.20
N GLY A 478 -1.09 28.65 -41.19
CA GLY A 478 -1.30 29.62 -40.12
C GLY A 478 -0.18 29.62 -39.09
N LYS A 479 0.48 30.77 -38.95
CA LYS A 479 1.48 31.04 -37.91
C LYS A 479 0.92 32.07 -36.95
N GLY A 480 1.30 31.99 -35.69
CA GLY A 480 0.76 32.93 -34.72
C GLY A 480 1.10 32.61 -33.29
N ARG A 481 0.35 33.25 -32.39
CA ARG A 481 0.51 33.10 -30.95
C ARG A 481 -0.84 33.17 -30.26
N ILE A 482 -1.01 32.33 -29.24
CA ILE A 482 -2.12 32.40 -28.30
C ILE A 482 -1.51 32.70 -26.93
N ASP A 483 -1.93 33.77 -26.26
CA ASP A 483 -1.52 34.06 -24.89
C ASP A 483 -2.75 34.11 -24.00
N GLY A 484 -2.65 33.65 -22.75
CA GLY A 484 -3.78 33.71 -21.85
C GLY A 484 -3.47 33.32 -20.42
N THR A 485 -4.49 33.49 -19.59
CA THR A 485 -4.50 33.08 -18.19
C THR A 485 -5.73 32.21 -17.97
N LEU A 486 -5.55 31.04 -17.38
CA LEU A 486 -6.61 30.09 -17.03
C LEU A 486 -6.62 29.85 -15.52
N GLY A 487 -7.82 29.75 -14.95
CA GLY A 487 -8.09 29.31 -13.58
C GLY A 487 -8.94 28.05 -13.59
N TRP A 488 -8.72 27.15 -12.63
CA TRP A 488 -9.68 26.07 -12.35
C TRP A 488 -9.57 25.62 -10.88
N ALA A 489 -10.68 25.12 -10.34
CA ALA A 489 -10.73 24.59 -8.98
C ALA A 489 -10.15 23.16 -8.88
N GLY A 490 -9.73 22.75 -7.69
CA GLY A 490 -9.32 21.36 -7.44
C GLY A 490 -7.84 21.07 -7.74
N SER A 491 -7.56 19.94 -8.40
CA SER A 491 -6.21 19.39 -8.55
C SER A 491 -5.40 20.10 -9.66
N PRO A 492 -4.08 20.31 -9.48
CA PRO A 492 -3.24 20.86 -10.55
C PRO A 492 -2.93 19.83 -11.66
N LEU A 493 -3.16 18.53 -11.39
CA LEU A 493 -2.82 17.43 -12.33
C LEU A 493 -3.99 17.06 -13.25
N VAL A 494 -5.22 17.42 -12.88
CA VAL A 494 -6.44 17.13 -13.63
C VAL A 494 -7.30 18.40 -13.64
N PRO A 495 -7.39 19.11 -14.76
CA PRO A 495 -8.23 20.30 -14.87
C PRO A 495 -9.70 19.95 -14.64
N ASP A 496 -10.36 20.70 -13.75
CA ASP A 496 -11.81 20.63 -13.58
C ASP A 496 -12.48 21.54 -14.62
N LEU A 497 -12.86 20.94 -15.76
CA LEU A 497 -13.41 21.69 -16.90
C LEU A 497 -14.64 22.57 -16.55
N PRO A 498 -15.57 22.15 -15.67
CA PRO A 498 -16.71 22.99 -15.29
C PRO A 498 -16.33 24.28 -14.56
N SER A 499 -15.22 24.32 -13.83
CA SER A 499 -14.74 25.52 -13.12
C SER A 499 -13.72 26.31 -13.91
N LEU A 500 -13.44 25.93 -15.17
CA LEU A 500 -12.42 26.58 -15.97
C LEU A 500 -12.85 27.99 -16.38
N ASP A 501 -12.08 28.98 -15.93
CA ASP A 501 -12.26 30.40 -16.24
C ASP A 501 -10.97 31.01 -16.76
N GLY A 502 -11.04 32.18 -17.41
CA GLY A 502 -9.84 32.84 -17.90
C GLY A 502 -10.03 33.81 -19.06
N SER A 503 -8.91 34.27 -19.60
CA SER A 503 -8.88 35.15 -20.77
C SER A 503 -7.85 34.67 -21.78
N LEU A 504 -8.15 34.85 -23.06
CA LEU A 504 -7.34 34.39 -24.19
C LEU A 504 -7.21 35.50 -25.22
N ARG A 505 -6.00 35.71 -25.73
CA ARG A 505 -5.71 36.57 -26.87
C ARG A 505 -5.13 35.72 -27.99
N LEU A 506 -5.75 35.79 -29.16
CA LEU A 506 -5.36 35.05 -30.35
C LEU A 506 -4.84 36.00 -31.42
N ALA A 507 -3.61 35.77 -31.90
CA ALA A 507 -3.05 36.47 -33.04
C ALA A 507 -2.59 35.43 -34.08
N LEU A 508 -3.36 35.27 -35.15
CA LEU A 508 -3.07 34.34 -36.25
C LEU A 508 -2.78 35.12 -37.53
N GLN A 509 -1.83 34.62 -38.31
CA GLN A 509 -1.44 35.16 -39.60
C GLN A 509 -1.35 34.02 -40.62
N GLN A 510 -1.65 34.32 -41.89
CA GLN A 510 -1.42 33.41 -43.02
C GLN A 510 -2.13 32.04 -42.90
N GLY A 511 -3.27 31.98 -42.22
CA GLY A 511 -4.13 30.79 -42.13
C GLY A 511 -5.36 30.91 -43.04
N ARG A 512 -5.82 29.78 -43.58
CA ARG A 512 -7.07 29.71 -44.36
C ARG A 512 -7.99 28.65 -43.78
N PHE A 513 -9.20 29.03 -43.38
CA PHE A 513 -10.24 28.07 -42.97
C PHE A 513 -10.67 27.27 -44.19
N LEU A 514 -10.67 25.95 -44.06
CA LEU A 514 -11.20 25.06 -45.10
C LEU A 514 -12.65 24.74 -44.74
N GLN A 515 -13.50 24.59 -45.76
CA GLN A 515 -14.93 24.36 -45.57
C GLN A 515 -15.14 22.97 -44.94
N ALA A 516 -15.59 22.93 -43.70
CA ALA A 516 -15.89 21.70 -42.99
C ALA A 516 -17.08 20.98 -43.65
N GLU A 517 -17.06 19.64 -43.70
CA GLU A 517 -18.23 18.86 -44.11
C GLU A 517 -19.45 19.19 -43.22
N PRO A 518 -20.70 19.04 -43.72
CA PRO A 518 -21.90 19.72 -43.20
C PRO A 518 -22.40 19.32 -41.80
N GLY A 519 -21.58 18.71 -40.95
CA GLY A 519 -21.93 18.30 -39.58
C GLY A 519 -21.59 19.31 -38.48
N VAL A 520 -20.60 20.21 -38.69
CA VAL A 520 -20.07 21.11 -37.64
C VAL A 520 -20.57 22.57 -37.79
N ALA A 521 -21.33 22.85 -38.85
CA ALA A 521 -21.75 24.22 -39.22
C ALA A 521 -22.84 24.84 -38.31
N ARG A 522 -23.41 24.12 -37.33
CA ARG A 522 -24.48 24.68 -36.48
C ARG A 522 -24.01 25.62 -35.37
N LEU A 523 -22.74 25.59 -34.96
CA LEU A 523 -22.27 26.42 -33.84
C LEU A 523 -21.74 27.80 -34.23
N LEU A 524 -21.53 28.06 -35.53
CA LEU A 524 -21.12 29.39 -36.01
C LEU A 524 -22.30 30.23 -36.54
N GLY A 525 -23.51 29.68 -36.60
CA GLY A 525 -24.72 30.38 -37.05
C GLY A 525 -25.32 31.36 -36.03
N VAL A 526 -24.90 31.31 -34.75
CA VAL A 526 -25.57 32.06 -33.66
C VAL A 526 -24.84 33.36 -33.30
N LEU A 527 -23.68 33.66 -33.90
CA LEU A 527 -22.97 34.94 -33.70
C LEU A 527 -23.18 35.97 -34.82
N SER A 528 -24.02 35.67 -35.82
CA SER A 528 -24.18 36.50 -37.03
C SER A 528 -25.54 37.18 -37.19
N LEU A 529 -26.38 37.24 -36.14
CA LEU A 529 -27.69 37.90 -36.20
C LEU A 529 -27.98 38.76 -34.96
N GLN A 530 -27.07 39.69 -34.66
CA GLN A 530 -27.41 40.91 -33.94
C GLN A 530 -26.85 42.12 -34.71
N SER A 531 -27.32 42.28 -35.94
CA SER A 531 -27.37 43.59 -36.58
C SER A 531 -28.72 43.73 -37.30
N LEU A 532 -29.46 44.75 -36.84
CA LEU A 532 -30.59 45.44 -37.46
C LEU A 532 -32.01 44.89 -37.18
N PRO A 533 -33.02 45.77 -37.05
CA PRO A 533 -33.09 47.16 -37.53
C PRO A 533 -32.61 48.25 -36.55
#